data_AF-B0ES79-F1
#
_entry.id   AF-B0ES79-F1
#
_cell.length_a   1.000
_cell.length_b   1.000
_cell.length_c   1.000
_cell.angle_alpha   90.00
_cell.angle_beta   90.00
_cell.angle_gamma   90.00
#
_symmetry.space_group_name_H-M   'P 1'
#
loop_
_entity.id
_entity.type
_entity.pdbx_description
1 polymer ?
#
loop_
_entity_poly.entity_id
_entity_poly.type
_entity_poly.pdbx_seq_one_letter_code
_entity_poly.pdbx_strand_id
1 'polypeptide(L)'
;MSETYRYLEELSRIVKVDEENRESIIWNSVEGIKGEEDSIFCNKKGSFLVEEFVGMYGREELDEMMKSIGNEKYYIIINDAMGSRVIESIYKRYLMIIGTMKEKEIEESNKIITEPIYKIIKEEEKENKMEEEKKYTIKEIITGKYSAHVISEMIEVMNQYSMNERNKEIIEKISEYVIDEETHEIEIESIPIIIQLIRNRMSNIGKQMIRIINNNSIPINDPNWSIIVEESIKVMDDINLKIFSQKYITPEIINDGIGNHVIQIFIEKSEEIKEVIEKIMKEIDIIISKKYFMLIVNVMKNIRKIGNKKEEDEFIKRIKNHLCGRGNIFEEGRKEWMKGKREFIEYGYCMILEILIEQRKKEMMKEFYQLKEQRIEEYINHKEGSHVVEKIIEYNTNEENNQLIEMIRGKIWRISMNKNGSFVIEKLFIKSSIDGKLKIIEEMNSNYEEIEKISLEEK
;
A
#
# COMPACT_ATOMS: atom_id res chain seq x y z
N MET A 1 29.53 -26.93 2.51
CA MET A 1 29.23 -25.53 2.12
C MET A 1 30.24 -25.17 1.05
N SER A 2 29.80 -24.77 -0.15
CA SER A 2 30.75 -24.33 -1.17
C SER A 2 31.57 -23.14 -0.64
N GLU A 3 32.79 -23.02 -1.12
CA GLU A 3 33.73 -21.95 -0.79
C GLU A 3 33.08 -20.57 -0.98
N THR A 4 32.23 -20.45 -2.00
CA THR A 4 31.45 -19.27 -2.37
C THR A 4 30.48 -18.79 -1.28
N TYR A 5 29.82 -19.68 -0.54
CA TYR A 5 28.95 -19.26 0.58
C TYR A 5 29.74 -18.63 1.73
N ARG A 6 30.91 -19.20 2.04
CA ARG A 6 31.76 -18.66 3.11
C ARG A 6 32.32 -17.30 2.69
N TYR A 7 32.71 -17.18 1.43
CA TYR A 7 33.15 -15.93 0.83
C TYR A 7 32.09 -14.84 0.96
N LEU A 8 30.85 -15.07 0.51
CA LEU A 8 29.77 -14.09 0.62
C LEU A 8 29.41 -13.74 2.07
N GLU A 9 29.41 -14.73 2.97
CA GLU A 9 29.15 -14.51 4.39
C GLU A 9 30.23 -13.63 5.05
N GLU A 10 31.49 -13.80 4.64
CA GLU A 10 32.60 -12.98 5.09
C GLU A 10 32.48 -11.55 4.54
N LEU A 11 32.21 -11.38 3.25
CA LEU A 11 31.96 -10.06 2.66
C LEU A 11 30.79 -9.33 3.36
N SER A 12 29.69 -10.02 3.69
CA SER A 12 28.52 -9.42 4.36
C SER A 12 28.84 -8.89 5.77
N ARG A 13 29.84 -9.48 6.43
CA ARG A 13 30.36 -8.97 7.70
C ARG A 13 31.27 -7.76 7.49
N ILE A 14 32.20 -7.85 6.55
CA ILE A 14 33.21 -6.81 6.30
C ILE A 14 32.56 -5.53 5.79
N VAL A 15 31.58 -5.61 4.88
CA VAL A 15 30.90 -4.45 4.27
C VAL A 15 30.21 -3.52 5.30
N LYS A 16 29.93 -4.04 6.50
CA LYS A 16 29.28 -3.29 7.60
C LYS A 16 30.27 -2.48 8.44
N VAL A 17 31.57 -2.79 8.36
CA VAL A 17 32.60 -2.20 9.23
C VAL A 17 33.69 -1.48 8.43
N ASP A 18 33.93 -1.88 7.19
CA ASP A 18 34.94 -1.28 6.31
C ASP A 18 34.27 -0.31 5.33
N GLU A 19 34.06 0.93 5.79
CA GLU A 19 33.48 1.99 4.95
C GLU A 19 34.42 2.43 3.82
N GLU A 20 35.74 2.34 4.01
CA GLU A 20 36.74 2.78 3.05
C GLU A 20 36.74 1.91 1.79
N ASN A 21 36.60 0.60 1.94
CA ASN A 21 36.61 -0.36 0.83
C ASN A 21 35.20 -0.81 0.39
N ARG A 22 34.15 -0.13 0.87
CA ARG A 22 32.75 -0.59 0.72
C ARG A 22 32.36 -0.85 -0.74
N GLU A 23 32.70 0.04 -1.66
CA GLU A 23 32.39 -0.11 -3.10
C GLU A 23 33.09 -1.34 -3.69
N SER A 24 34.37 -1.56 -3.36
CA SER A 24 35.12 -2.73 -3.82
C SER A 24 34.54 -4.04 -3.26
N ILE A 25 34.14 -4.05 -1.99
CA ILE A 25 33.50 -5.20 -1.36
C ILE A 25 32.18 -5.54 -2.05
N ILE A 26 31.38 -4.52 -2.36
CA ILE A 26 30.11 -4.66 -3.09
C ILE A 26 30.37 -5.24 -4.48
N TRP A 27 31.30 -4.69 -5.26
CA TRP A 27 31.65 -5.22 -6.58
C TRP A 27 32.13 -6.68 -6.52
N ASN A 28 33.00 -6.98 -5.56
CA ASN A 28 33.53 -8.33 -5.35
C ASN A 28 32.43 -9.36 -5.00
N SER A 29 31.32 -8.91 -4.38
CA SER A 29 30.18 -9.79 -4.13
C SER A 29 29.45 -10.20 -5.42
N VAL A 30 29.49 -9.38 -6.49
CA VAL A 30 28.99 -9.76 -7.82
C VAL A 30 29.97 -10.73 -8.49
N GLU A 31 31.26 -10.37 -8.52
CA GLU A 31 32.31 -11.21 -9.14
C GLU A 31 32.40 -12.60 -8.52
N GLY A 32 32.28 -12.70 -7.19
CA GLY A 32 32.41 -13.97 -6.47
C GLY A 32 31.31 -15.00 -6.77
N ILE A 33 30.19 -14.58 -7.35
CA ILE A 33 29.05 -15.46 -7.66
C ILE A 33 29.08 -15.91 -9.12
N LYS A 34 29.88 -15.25 -9.97
CA LYS A 34 29.89 -15.49 -11.41
C LYS A 34 30.12 -16.95 -11.74
N GLY A 35 29.20 -17.53 -12.51
CA GLY A 35 29.25 -18.93 -12.90
C GLY A 35 28.46 -19.87 -11.99
N GLU A 36 28.17 -19.50 -10.75
CA GLU A 36 27.43 -20.30 -9.76
C GLU A 36 26.05 -19.70 -9.39
N GLU A 37 25.55 -18.71 -10.14
CA GLU A 37 24.35 -17.92 -9.82
C GLU A 37 23.12 -18.78 -9.56
N ASP A 38 22.81 -19.74 -10.44
CA ASP A 38 21.66 -20.65 -10.30
C ASP A 38 21.76 -21.48 -9.02
N SER A 39 22.95 -22.01 -8.72
CA SER A 39 23.17 -22.82 -7.53
C SER A 39 23.07 -22.02 -6.23
N ILE A 40 23.46 -20.73 -6.25
CA ILE A 40 23.47 -19.85 -5.08
C ILE A 40 22.10 -19.22 -4.86
N PHE A 41 21.46 -18.73 -5.93
CA PHE A 41 20.17 -18.04 -5.85
C PHE A 41 19.06 -19.01 -5.48
N CYS A 42 19.11 -20.25 -5.98
CA CYS A 42 18.14 -21.28 -5.65
C CYS A 42 18.39 -21.94 -4.27
N ASN A 43 19.46 -21.54 -3.58
CA ASN A 43 19.74 -22.02 -2.24
C ASN A 43 19.25 -21.04 -1.19
N LYS A 44 18.51 -21.51 -0.19
CA LYS A 44 17.97 -20.68 0.90
C LYS A 44 19.01 -19.79 1.59
N LYS A 45 20.22 -20.28 1.89
CA LYS A 45 21.25 -19.45 2.55
C LYS A 45 21.88 -18.48 1.54
N GLY A 46 22.08 -18.93 0.32
CA GLY A 46 22.66 -18.11 -0.75
C GLY A 46 21.75 -16.94 -1.11
N SER A 47 20.46 -17.21 -1.32
CA SER A 47 19.46 -16.19 -1.65
C SER A 47 19.44 -15.05 -0.64
N PHE A 48 19.44 -15.34 0.67
CA PHE A 48 19.46 -14.30 1.70
C PHE A 48 20.74 -13.45 1.68
N LEU A 49 21.90 -14.08 1.46
CA LEU A 49 23.16 -13.34 1.34
C LEU A 49 23.16 -12.44 0.11
N VAL A 50 22.66 -12.92 -1.02
CA VAL A 50 22.57 -12.14 -2.25
C VAL A 50 21.55 -10.99 -2.10
N GLU A 51 20.37 -11.24 -1.53
CA GLU A 51 19.36 -10.20 -1.27
C GLU A 51 19.92 -9.08 -0.37
N GLU A 52 20.76 -9.41 0.63
CA GLU A 52 21.44 -8.41 1.46
C GLU A 52 22.37 -7.49 0.64
N PHE A 53 23.14 -8.07 -0.28
CA PHE A 53 24.03 -7.29 -1.17
C PHE A 53 23.27 -6.50 -2.23
N VAL A 54 22.21 -7.07 -2.82
CA VAL A 54 21.35 -6.40 -3.80
C VAL A 54 20.80 -5.08 -3.24
N GLY A 55 20.50 -5.02 -1.94
CA GLY A 55 20.10 -3.78 -1.27
C GLY A 55 21.15 -2.65 -1.34
N MET A 56 22.42 -2.98 -1.56
CA MET A 56 23.55 -2.04 -1.66
C MET A 56 23.98 -1.76 -3.10
N TYR A 57 23.58 -2.58 -4.07
CA TYR A 57 24.04 -2.49 -5.46
C TYR A 57 23.67 -1.17 -6.14
N GLY A 58 24.61 -0.62 -6.90
CA GLY A 58 24.36 0.43 -7.87
C GLY A 58 23.96 -0.14 -9.22
N ARG A 59 23.93 0.72 -10.25
CA ARG A 59 23.60 0.31 -11.61
C ARG A 59 24.58 -0.74 -12.13
N GLU A 60 25.88 -0.49 -11.96
CA GLU A 60 26.93 -1.31 -12.57
C GLU A 60 26.89 -2.74 -12.04
N GLU A 61 26.71 -2.92 -10.74
CA GLU A 61 26.57 -4.23 -10.11
C GLU A 61 25.33 -4.99 -10.59
N LEU A 62 24.19 -4.31 -10.71
CA LEU A 62 22.94 -4.94 -11.18
C LEU A 62 23.05 -5.36 -12.64
N ASP A 63 23.58 -4.47 -13.49
CA ASP A 63 23.78 -4.73 -14.91
C ASP A 63 24.75 -5.91 -15.12
N GLU A 64 25.83 -5.96 -14.35
CA GLU A 64 26.80 -7.04 -14.41
C GLU A 64 26.23 -8.37 -13.89
N MET A 65 25.47 -8.33 -12.79
CA MET A 65 24.78 -9.49 -12.25
C MET A 65 23.81 -10.08 -13.28
N MET A 66 22.95 -9.24 -13.88
CA MET A 66 21.96 -9.70 -14.87
C MET A 66 22.62 -10.27 -16.14
N LYS A 67 23.73 -9.67 -16.60
CA LYS A 67 24.52 -10.22 -17.72
C LYS A 67 25.11 -11.57 -17.37
N SER A 68 25.66 -11.73 -16.17
CA SER A 68 26.36 -12.94 -15.74
C SER A 68 25.41 -14.15 -15.60
N ILE A 69 24.18 -13.91 -15.13
CA ILE A 69 23.13 -14.94 -15.09
C ILE A 69 22.90 -15.49 -16.50
N GLY A 70 22.72 -14.62 -17.48
CA GLY A 70 22.45 -15.02 -18.86
C GLY A 70 21.15 -15.83 -19.02
N ASN A 71 20.82 -16.22 -20.25
CA ASN A 71 19.47 -16.70 -20.56
C ASN A 71 19.17 -18.10 -20.03
N GLU A 72 20.17 -18.99 -20.02
CA GLU A 72 19.98 -20.38 -19.60
C GLU A 72 19.70 -20.51 -18.10
N LYS A 73 20.46 -19.78 -17.26
CA LYS A 73 20.28 -19.78 -15.81
C LYS A 73 19.08 -18.97 -15.40
N TYR A 74 18.78 -17.87 -16.11
CA TYR A 74 17.63 -17.03 -15.81
C TYR A 74 16.35 -17.86 -15.71
N TYR A 75 16.07 -18.73 -16.68
CA TYR A 75 14.89 -19.59 -16.61
C TYR A 75 14.87 -20.49 -15.38
N ILE A 76 16.00 -21.12 -15.04
CA ILE A 76 16.11 -22.00 -13.86
C ILE A 76 15.79 -21.22 -12.59
N ILE A 77 16.37 -20.02 -12.47
CA ILE A 77 16.26 -19.17 -11.30
C ILE A 77 14.82 -18.65 -11.12
N ILE A 78 14.17 -18.15 -12.17
CA ILE A 78 12.82 -17.58 -12.04
C ILE A 78 11.76 -18.62 -11.71
N ASN A 79 12.01 -19.90 -12.00
CA ASN A 79 11.13 -21.02 -11.68
C ASN A 79 11.44 -21.66 -10.31
N ASP A 80 12.49 -21.21 -9.63
CA ASP A 80 12.81 -21.63 -8.26
C ASP A 80 12.22 -20.66 -7.23
N ALA A 81 11.75 -21.20 -6.10
CA ALA A 81 11.08 -20.42 -5.05
C ALA A 81 12.01 -19.40 -4.35
N MET A 82 13.30 -19.70 -4.22
CA MET A 82 14.29 -18.78 -3.65
C MET A 82 14.89 -17.92 -4.76
N GLY A 83 15.19 -18.53 -5.92
CA GLY A 83 15.77 -17.85 -7.07
C GLY A 83 14.89 -16.71 -7.58
N SER A 84 13.58 -16.93 -7.70
CA SER A 84 12.64 -15.91 -8.16
C SER A 84 12.70 -14.66 -7.28
N ARG A 85 12.76 -14.83 -5.96
CA ARG A 85 12.84 -13.72 -4.99
C ARG A 85 14.10 -12.89 -5.16
N VAL A 86 15.22 -13.52 -5.48
CA VAL A 86 16.48 -12.80 -5.75
C VAL A 86 16.32 -11.91 -7.00
N ILE A 87 15.74 -12.44 -8.09
CA ILE A 87 15.48 -11.65 -9.30
C ILE A 87 14.47 -10.53 -9.04
N GLU A 88 13.39 -10.80 -8.30
CA GLU A 88 12.45 -9.76 -7.86
C GLU A 88 13.16 -8.66 -7.06
N SER A 89 14.09 -9.02 -6.16
CA SER A 89 14.88 -8.05 -5.40
C SER A 89 15.79 -7.22 -6.32
N ILE A 90 16.37 -7.83 -7.35
CA ILE A 90 17.19 -7.12 -8.36
C ILE A 90 16.32 -6.10 -9.13
N TYR A 91 15.14 -6.50 -9.58
CA TYR A 91 14.20 -5.61 -10.28
C TYR A 91 13.68 -4.48 -9.40
N LYS A 92 13.32 -4.79 -8.15
CA LYS A 92 12.97 -3.77 -7.14
C LYS A 92 14.13 -2.80 -6.89
N ARG A 93 15.37 -3.30 -6.88
CA ARG A 93 16.54 -2.43 -6.74
C ARG A 93 16.69 -1.49 -7.93
N TYR A 94 16.52 -1.96 -9.17
CA TYR A 94 16.48 -1.10 -10.35
C TYR A 94 15.44 0.02 -10.20
N LEU A 95 14.21 -0.28 -9.76
CA LEU A 95 13.17 0.74 -9.52
C LEU A 95 13.61 1.81 -8.51
N MET A 96 14.34 1.43 -7.46
CA MET A 96 14.83 2.38 -6.45
C MET A 96 15.88 3.34 -6.98
N ILE A 97 16.73 2.90 -7.91
CA ILE A 97 17.87 3.69 -8.39
C ILE A 97 17.66 4.33 -9.76
N ILE A 98 16.59 3.97 -10.50
CA ILE A 98 16.38 4.44 -11.87
C ILE A 98 16.30 5.96 -11.97
N GLY A 99 15.71 6.63 -10.97
CA GLY A 99 15.61 8.09 -10.91
C GLY A 99 16.94 8.83 -10.77
N THR A 100 18.03 8.10 -10.48
CA THR A 100 19.40 8.65 -10.37
C THR A 100 20.22 8.45 -11.64
N MET A 101 19.73 7.64 -12.59
CA MET A 101 20.43 7.29 -13.82
C MET A 101 20.19 8.32 -14.93
N LYS A 102 21.14 8.42 -15.86
CA LYS A 102 20.96 9.16 -17.11
C LYS A 102 20.11 8.36 -18.10
N GLU A 103 19.44 9.05 -19.02
CA GLU A 103 18.59 8.42 -20.04
C GLU A 103 19.29 7.31 -20.84
N LYS A 104 20.57 7.51 -21.20
CA LYS A 104 21.36 6.49 -21.90
C LYS A 104 21.62 5.26 -21.03
N GLU A 105 21.91 5.46 -19.75
CA GLU A 105 22.18 4.39 -18.78
C GLU A 105 20.91 3.56 -18.55
N ILE A 106 19.77 4.25 -18.45
CA ILE A 106 18.42 3.68 -18.44
C ILE A 106 18.20 2.79 -19.68
N GLU A 107 18.43 3.30 -20.89
CA GLU A 107 18.24 2.49 -22.11
C GLU A 107 19.15 1.24 -22.17
N GLU A 108 20.39 1.37 -21.71
CA GLU A 108 21.35 0.26 -21.62
C GLU A 108 20.88 -0.81 -20.62
N SER A 109 20.48 -0.43 -19.41
CA SER A 109 19.96 -1.34 -18.38
C SER A 109 18.66 -2.02 -18.83
N ASN A 110 17.75 -1.30 -19.51
CA ASN A 110 16.52 -1.89 -20.04
C ASN A 110 16.80 -3.04 -21.02
N LYS A 111 17.81 -2.90 -21.88
CA LYS A 111 18.21 -3.96 -22.81
C LYS A 111 18.68 -5.20 -22.04
N ILE A 112 19.49 -5.02 -21.00
CA ILE A 112 19.99 -6.12 -20.17
C ILE A 112 18.84 -6.83 -19.45
N ILE A 113 17.97 -6.08 -18.78
CA ILE A 113 16.84 -6.60 -18.00
C ILE A 113 15.89 -7.43 -18.87
N THR A 114 15.62 -6.97 -20.09
CA THR A 114 14.64 -7.59 -20.99
C THR A 114 15.22 -8.70 -21.87
N GLU A 115 16.55 -8.86 -21.93
CA GLU A 115 17.21 -9.81 -22.84
C GLU A 115 16.77 -11.26 -22.69
N PRO A 116 16.64 -11.81 -21.46
CA PRO A 116 16.23 -13.20 -21.30
C PRO A 116 14.85 -13.48 -21.92
N ILE A 117 13.88 -12.61 -21.69
CA ILE A 117 12.52 -12.77 -22.21
C ILE A 117 12.46 -12.46 -23.69
N TYR A 118 13.15 -11.40 -24.14
CA TYR A 118 13.20 -11.05 -25.56
C TYR A 118 13.76 -12.19 -26.41
N LYS A 119 14.81 -12.88 -25.94
CA LYS A 119 15.41 -13.99 -26.67
C LYS A 119 14.46 -15.19 -26.77
N ILE A 120 13.76 -15.53 -25.69
CA ILE A 120 12.77 -16.62 -25.69
C ILE A 120 11.68 -16.32 -26.72
N ILE A 121 11.15 -15.08 -26.75
CA ILE A 121 10.17 -14.65 -27.76
C ILE A 121 10.72 -14.86 -29.18
N LYS A 122 11.96 -14.43 -29.44
CA LYS A 122 12.59 -14.58 -30.76
C LYS A 122 12.88 -16.01 -31.16
N GLU A 123 13.14 -16.89 -30.22
CA GLU A 123 13.29 -18.33 -30.46
C GLU A 123 11.93 -18.95 -30.83
N GLU A 124 10.86 -18.61 -30.11
CA GLU A 124 9.50 -19.08 -30.42
C GLU A 124 8.98 -18.65 -31.80
N GLU A 125 9.28 -17.42 -32.23
CA GLU A 125 8.89 -16.90 -33.55
C GLU A 125 9.57 -17.63 -34.72
N LYS A 126 10.81 -18.09 -34.53
CA LYS A 126 11.60 -18.76 -35.57
C LYS A 126 11.14 -20.20 -35.82
N GLU A 127 10.76 -20.91 -34.75
CA GLU A 127 10.51 -22.36 -34.76
C GLU A 127 9.06 -22.77 -35.01
N ASN A 128 8.12 -21.83 -35.11
CA ASN A 128 6.85 -22.06 -35.83
C ASN A 128 7.05 -22.51 -37.31
N LYS A 129 8.29 -22.75 -37.75
CA LYS A 129 8.71 -23.28 -39.05
C LYS A 129 9.50 -24.60 -38.99
N MET A 130 9.94 -25.12 -37.83
CA MET A 130 10.71 -26.37 -37.71
C MET A 130 10.44 -27.11 -36.38
N GLU A 131 10.22 -28.43 -36.46
CA GLU A 131 9.93 -29.35 -35.35
C GLU A 131 11.16 -29.64 -34.46
N GLU A 132 11.62 -28.68 -33.65
CA GLU A 132 12.48 -28.96 -32.49
C GLU A 132 11.69 -28.72 -31.19
N GLU A 133 11.94 -29.56 -30.18
CA GLU A 133 11.23 -29.56 -28.91
C GLU A 133 11.71 -28.37 -28.06
N LYS A 134 10.85 -27.37 -27.86
CA LYS A 134 11.18 -26.16 -27.09
C LYS A 134 11.65 -26.54 -25.69
N LYS A 135 12.74 -25.93 -25.22
CA LYS A 135 13.15 -26.07 -23.82
C LYS A 135 12.15 -25.39 -22.89
N TYR A 136 11.70 -24.17 -23.23
CA TYR A 136 10.83 -23.31 -22.42
C TYR A 136 9.95 -22.40 -23.30
N THR A 137 8.72 -22.11 -22.87
CA THR A 137 7.78 -21.22 -23.58
C THR A 137 7.41 -19.97 -22.80
N ILE A 138 6.98 -18.90 -23.50
CA ILE A 138 6.45 -17.69 -22.83
C ILE A 138 5.21 -18.02 -22.01
N LYS A 139 4.32 -18.87 -22.54
CA LYS A 139 3.11 -19.29 -21.84
C LYS A 139 3.43 -19.96 -20.49
N GLU A 140 4.38 -20.89 -20.45
CA GLU A 140 4.81 -21.53 -19.19
C GLU A 140 5.41 -20.52 -18.20
N ILE A 141 6.16 -19.53 -18.68
CA ILE A 141 6.80 -18.53 -17.81
C ILE A 141 5.76 -17.62 -17.16
N ILE A 142 4.76 -17.16 -17.90
CA ILE A 142 3.77 -16.20 -17.38
C ILE A 142 2.66 -16.87 -16.54
N THR A 143 2.55 -18.20 -16.63
CA THR A 143 1.62 -19.03 -15.84
C THR A 143 2.33 -19.76 -14.71
N GLY A 144 3.66 -19.65 -14.63
CA GLY A 144 4.45 -20.27 -13.58
C GLY A 144 4.27 -19.56 -12.23
N LYS A 145 4.06 -20.37 -11.18
CA LYS A 145 3.82 -19.92 -9.79
C LYS A 145 4.82 -18.88 -9.26
N TYR A 146 6.09 -18.99 -9.64
CA TYR A 146 7.17 -18.10 -9.19
C TYR A 146 7.56 -17.10 -10.27
N SER A 147 7.70 -17.59 -11.50
CA SER A 147 8.14 -16.80 -12.64
C SER A 147 7.17 -15.68 -12.98
N ALA A 148 5.86 -15.86 -12.79
CA ALA A 148 4.89 -14.81 -13.08
C ALA A 148 5.09 -13.55 -12.22
N HIS A 149 5.50 -13.70 -10.96
CA HIS A 149 5.87 -12.58 -10.09
C HIS A 149 7.11 -11.85 -10.60
N VAL A 150 8.13 -12.59 -11.04
CA VAL A 150 9.34 -12.02 -11.65
C VAL A 150 9.01 -11.21 -12.91
N ILE A 151 8.16 -11.75 -13.79
CA ILE A 151 7.72 -11.05 -15.00
C ILE A 151 6.92 -9.79 -14.68
N SER A 152 6.05 -9.85 -13.67
CA SER A 152 5.33 -8.67 -13.16
C SER A 152 6.30 -7.57 -12.74
N GLU A 153 7.30 -7.88 -11.91
CA GLU A 153 8.32 -6.90 -11.48
C GLU A 153 9.16 -6.38 -12.67
N MET A 154 9.49 -7.24 -13.63
CA MET A 154 10.17 -6.82 -14.87
C MET A 154 9.33 -5.80 -15.66
N ILE A 155 8.02 -6.03 -15.81
CA ILE A 155 7.13 -5.10 -16.50
C ILE A 155 7.01 -3.78 -15.71
N GLU A 156 6.97 -3.84 -14.38
CA GLU A 156 6.95 -2.64 -13.54
C GLU A 156 8.21 -1.79 -13.73
N VAL A 157 9.37 -2.43 -13.81
CA VAL A 157 10.63 -1.79 -14.21
C VAL A 157 10.47 -1.18 -15.60
N MET A 158 10.07 -1.96 -16.61
CA MET A 158 9.86 -1.49 -17.99
C MET A 158 8.91 -0.28 -18.10
N ASN A 159 7.90 -0.17 -17.23
CA ASN A 159 6.96 0.95 -17.21
C ASN A 159 7.64 2.31 -16.91
N GLN A 160 8.84 2.31 -16.31
CA GLN A 160 9.60 3.52 -16.02
C GLN A 160 10.44 4.01 -17.22
N TYR A 161 10.58 3.19 -18.27
CA TYR A 161 11.41 3.50 -19.43
C TYR A 161 10.61 4.20 -20.53
N SER A 162 11.31 4.90 -21.41
CA SER A 162 10.72 5.44 -22.63
C SER A 162 10.22 4.31 -23.53
N MET A 163 9.08 4.56 -24.20
CA MET A 163 8.50 3.63 -25.16
C MET A 163 9.52 3.34 -26.26
N ASN A 164 9.83 2.05 -26.46
CA ASN A 164 10.73 1.57 -27.49
C ASN A 164 10.17 0.29 -28.12
N GLU A 165 10.56 0.01 -29.36
CA GLU A 165 9.99 -1.13 -30.13
C GLU A 165 10.22 -2.48 -29.44
N ARG A 166 11.35 -2.67 -28.76
CA ARG A 166 11.65 -3.90 -28.04
C ARG A 166 10.68 -4.14 -26.88
N ASN A 167 10.47 -3.13 -26.04
CA ASN A 167 9.51 -3.22 -24.93
C ASN A 167 8.09 -3.41 -25.47
N LYS A 168 7.75 -2.76 -26.59
CA LYS A 168 6.46 -2.93 -27.24
C LYS A 168 6.22 -4.39 -27.61
N GLU A 169 7.18 -4.99 -28.29
CA GLU A 169 7.12 -6.36 -28.77
C GLU A 169 6.96 -7.36 -27.61
N ILE A 170 7.72 -7.17 -26.53
CA ILE A 170 7.61 -7.99 -25.32
C ILE A 170 6.22 -7.88 -24.70
N ILE A 171 5.71 -6.64 -24.54
CA ILE A 171 4.41 -6.40 -23.94
C ILE A 171 3.28 -6.95 -24.80
N GLU A 172 3.34 -6.78 -26.12
CA GLU A 172 2.37 -7.36 -27.06
C GLU A 172 2.38 -8.88 -26.96
N LYS A 173 3.56 -9.51 -26.98
CA LYS A 173 3.66 -10.97 -26.93
C LYS A 173 3.19 -11.58 -25.61
N ILE A 174 3.50 -10.95 -24.47
CA ILE A 174 2.96 -11.37 -23.18
C ILE A 174 1.44 -11.17 -23.15
N SER A 175 0.94 -10.05 -23.70
CA SER A 175 -0.49 -9.74 -23.73
C SER A 175 -1.32 -10.78 -24.51
N GLU A 176 -0.74 -11.45 -25.53
CA GLU A 176 -1.39 -12.53 -26.28
C GLU A 176 -1.72 -13.76 -25.44
N TYR A 177 -0.95 -14.03 -24.37
CA TYR A 177 -1.05 -15.29 -23.63
C TYR A 177 -1.69 -15.15 -22.25
N VAL A 178 -1.84 -13.93 -21.72
CA VAL A 178 -2.43 -13.72 -20.38
C VAL A 178 -3.96 -13.82 -20.36
N ILE A 179 -4.61 -13.59 -21.50
CA ILE A 179 -6.06 -13.73 -21.68
C ILE A 179 -6.28 -14.59 -22.91
N ASP A 180 -6.95 -15.73 -22.76
CA ASP A 180 -7.27 -16.58 -23.90
C ASP A 180 -8.29 -15.90 -24.83
N GLU A 181 -7.97 -15.74 -26.11
CA GLU A 181 -8.80 -14.97 -27.06
C GLU A 181 -10.18 -15.61 -27.31
N GLU A 182 -10.29 -16.93 -27.22
CA GLU A 182 -11.52 -17.66 -27.52
C GLU A 182 -12.43 -17.75 -26.28
N THR A 183 -11.85 -18.15 -25.15
CA THR A 183 -12.57 -18.47 -23.91
C THR A 183 -12.64 -17.29 -22.94
N HIS A 184 -11.76 -16.29 -23.08
CA HIS A 184 -11.52 -15.23 -22.11
C HIS A 184 -11.12 -15.75 -20.72
N GLU A 185 -10.60 -16.98 -20.64
CA GLU A 185 -10.07 -17.55 -19.41
C GLU A 185 -8.76 -16.85 -19.02
N ILE A 186 -8.59 -16.67 -17.71
CA ILE A 186 -7.42 -16.08 -17.08
C ILE A 186 -6.91 -17.07 -16.03
N GLU A 187 -5.62 -17.39 -16.09
CA GLU A 187 -4.97 -18.22 -15.07
C GLU A 187 -4.65 -17.37 -13.83
N ILE A 188 -4.86 -17.91 -12.62
CA ILE A 188 -4.70 -17.15 -11.36
C ILE A 188 -3.25 -16.69 -11.19
N GLU A 189 -2.30 -17.51 -11.63
CA GLU A 189 -0.87 -17.24 -11.58
C GLU A 189 -0.48 -16.01 -12.42
N SER A 190 -1.23 -15.67 -13.48
CA SER A 190 -0.92 -14.53 -14.34
C SER A 190 -1.47 -13.19 -13.84
N ILE A 191 -2.27 -13.19 -12.76
CA ILE A 191 -2.88 -11.98 -12.18
C ILE A 191 -1.86 -10.85 -11.91
N PRO A 192 -0.68 -11.09 -11.31
CA PRO A 192 0.32 -10.05 -11.10
C PRO A 192 0.76 -9.36 -12.41
N ILE A 193 0.93 -10.14 -13.47
CA ILE A 193 1.30 -9.64 -14.80
C ILE A 193 0.17 -8.78 -15.37
N ILE A 194 -1.09 -9.25 -15.30
CA ILE A 194 -2.25 -8.51 -15.78
C ILE A 194 -2.37 -7.13 -15.11
N ILE A 195 -2.14 -7.05 -13.80
CA ILE A 195 -2.13 -5.79 -13.05
C ILE A 195 -1.13 -4.79 -13.66
N GLN A 196 0.09 -5.26 -13.98
CA GLN A 196 1.11 -4.39 -14.58
C GLN A 196 0.79 -4.02 -16.02
N LEU A 197 0.20 -4.94 -16.79
CA LEU A 197 -0.22 -4.70 -18.16
C LEU A 197 -1.39 -3.69 -18.24
N ILE A 198 -2.33 -3.70 -17.29
CA ILE A 198 -3.40 -2.69 -17.22
C ILE A 198 -2.83 -1.27 -17.13
N ARG A 199 -1.74 -1.10 -16.36
CA ARG A 199 -1.05 0.19 -16.16
C ARG A 199 -0.13 0.56 -17.33
N ASN A 200 0.26 -0.41 -18.15
CA ASN A 200 1.24 -0.23 -19.22
C ASN A 200 0.60 0.39 -20.47
N ARG A 201 1.14 1.54 -20.91
CA ARG A 201 0.62 2.31 -22.06
C ARG A 201 0.77 1.60 -23.41
N MET A 202 1.63 0.60 -23.50
CA MET A 202 1.89 -0.23 -24.68
C MET A 202 0.96 -1.45 -24.75
N SER A 203 0.29 -1.78 -23.64
CA SER A 203 -0.62 -2.93 -23.56
C SER A 203 -2.06 -2.54 -23.93
N ASN A 204 -2.78 -3.49 -24.50
CA ASN A 204 -4.23 -3.40 -24.72
C ASN A 204 -5.05 -4.07 -23.61
N ILE A 205 -4.41 -4.71 -22.62
CA ILE A 205 -5.06 -5.53 -21.58
C ILE A 205 -6.07 -4.72 -20.76
N GLY A 206 -5.78 -3.45 -20.43
CA GLY A 206 -6.76 -2.59 -19.76
C GLY A 206 -8.09 -2.50 -20.52
N LYS A 207 -8.07 -2.38 -21.85
CA LYS A 207 -9.28 -2.37 -22.67
C LYS A 207 -9.98 -3.73 -22.72
N GLN A 208 -9.21 -4.82 -22.75
CA GLN A 208 -9.77 -6.17 -22.72
C GLN A 208 -10.47 -6.44 -21.39
N MET A 209 -9.83 -6.10 -20.27
CA MET A 209 -10.39 -6.29 -18.93
C MET A 209 -11.66 -5.47 -18.72
N ILE A 210 -11.71 -4.22 -19.21
CA ILE A 210 -12.95 -3.43 -19.18
C ILE A 210 -14.10 -4.16 -19.90
N ARG A 211 -13.84 -4.82 -21.04
CA ARG A 211 -14.87 -5.60 -21.76
C ARG A 211 -15.29 -6.85 -20.97
N ILE A 212 -14.33 -7.60 -20.44
CA ILE A 212 -14.56 -8.80 -19.61
C ILE A 212 -15.43 -8.45 -18.40
N ILE A 213 -15.09 -7.35 -17.70
CA ILE A 213 -15.87 -6.81 -16.59
C ILE A 213 -17.25 -6.38 -17.08
N ASN A 214 -17.38 -5.64 -18.18
CA ASN A 214 -18.69 -5.23 -18.68
C ASN A 214 -19.58 -6.41 -19.11
N ASN A 215 -19.01 -7.58 -19.41
CA ASN A 215 -19.73 -8.80 -19.81
C ASN A 215 -20.10 -9.73 -18.65
N ASN A 216 -19.79 -9.40 -17.38
CA ASN A 216 -19.95 -10.28 -16.20
C ASN A 216 -19.11 -11.56 -16.26
N SER A 217 -17.97 -11.54 -16.95
CA SER A 217 -17.13 -12.74 -17.07
C SER A 217 -16.33 -13.04 -15.80
N ILE A 218 -16.15 -12.06 -14.90
CA ILE A 218 -15.47 -12.24 -13.61
C ILE A 218 -16.28 -11.65 -12.45
N PRO A 219 -16.26 -12.28 -11.26
CA PRO A 219 -16.88 -11.72 -10.06
C PRO A 219 -16.05 -10.56 -9.50
N ILE A 220 -16.70 -9.49 -9.08
CA ILE A 220 -15.99 -8.31 -8.55
C ILE A 220 -15.63 -8.41 -7.06
N ASN A 221 -16.22 -9.36 -6.33
CA ASN A 221 -16.04 -9.54 -4.88
C ASN A 221 -15.29 -10.84 -4.53
N ASP A 222 -14.57 -11.42 -5.49
CA ASP A 222 -13.69 -12.56 -5.26
C ASP A 222 -12.26 -12.11 -4.92
N PRO A 223 -11.55 -12.77 -3.97
CA PRO A 223 -10.21 -12.35 -3.54
C PRO A 223 -9.16 -12.23 -4.64
N ASN A 224 -9.26 -13.04 -5.70
CA ASN A 224 -8.30 -13.03 -6.80
C ASN A 224 -8.72 -11.99 -7.85
N TRP A 225 -10.00 -12.01 -8.23
CA TRP A 225 -10.51 -11.16 -9.32
C TRP A 225 -10.68 -9.69 -8.92
N SER A 226 -10.98 -9.40 -7.65
CA SER A 226 -11.21 -8.03 -7.19
C SER A 226 -9.99 -7.14 -7.43
N ILE A 227 -8.78 -7.68 -7.30
CA ILE A 227 -7.53 -6.93 -7.51
C ILE A 227 -7.41 -6.46 -8.97
N ILE A 228 -7.75 -7.32 -9.94
CA ILE A 228 -7.80 -6.96 -11.36
C ILE A 228 -8.90 -5.92 -11.60
N VAL A 229 -10.06 -6.08 -10.96
CA VAL A 229 -11.17 -5.13 -11.10
C VAL A 229 -10.80 -3.75 -10.57
N GLU A 230 -10.16 -3.67 -9.40
CA GLU A 230 -9.65 -2.42 -8.82
C GLU A 230 -8.68 -1.70 -9.75
N GLU A 231 -7.73 -2.44 -10.33
CA GLU A 231 -6.77 -1.88 -11.30
C GLU A 231 -7.45 -1.46 -12.61
N SER A 232 -8.41 -2.25 -13.07
CA SER A 232 -9.19 -1.94 -14.28
C SER A 232 -10.01 -0.66 -14.11
N ILE A 233 -10.62 -0.44 -12.93
CA ILE A 233 -11.38 0.78 -12.61
C ILE A 233 -10.49 2.01 -12.78
N LYS A 234 -9.24 1.97 -12.33
CA LYS A 234 -8.30 3.11 -12.39
C LYS A 234 -8.08 3.62 -13.83
N VAL A 235 -8.20 2.75 -14.82
CA VAL A 235 -8.03 3.07 -16.24
C VAL A 235 -9.35 3.20 -17.03
N MET A 236 -10.52 3.01 -16.38
CA MET A 236 -11.81 3.25 -17.02
C MET A 236 -12.03 4.73 -17.33
N ASP A 237 -12.69 4.99 -18.46
CA ASP A 237 -13.28 6.28 -18.79
C ASP A 237 -14.66 6.46 -18.11
N ASP A 238 -15.22 7.67 -18.19
CA ASP A 238 -16.48 8.01 -17.54
C ASP A 238 -17.66 7.13 -17.99
N ILE A 239 -17.66 6.70 -19.25
CA ILE A 239 -18.71 5.83 -19.81
C ILE A 239 -18.65 4.46 -19.14
N ASN A 240 -17.46 3.86 -19.05
CA ASN A 240 -17.28 2.55 -18.43
C ASN A 240 -17.49 2.61 -16.91
N LEU A 241 -17.08 3.69 -16.25
CA LEU A 241 -17.37 3.91 -14.82
C LEU A 241 -18.89 3.97 -14.58
N LYS A 242 -19.64 4.66 -15.44
CA LYS A 242 -21.11 4.72 -15.34
C LYS A 242 -21.75 3.35 -15.53
N ILE A 243 -21.30 2.57 -16.51
CA ILE A 243 -21.78 1.19 -16.71
C ILE A 243 -21.47 0.35 -15.47
N PHE A 244 -20.25 0.45 -14.94
CA PHE A 244 -19.82 -0.27 -13.75
C PHE A 244 -20.70 0.05 -12.54
N SER A 245 -20.96 1.32 -12.26
CA SER A 245 -21.74 1.76 -11.09
C SER A 245 -23.21 1.33 -11.15
N GLN A 246 -23.80 1.30 -12.34
CA GLN A 246 -25.17 0.85 -12.56
C GLN A 246 -25.30 -0.66 -12.36
N LYS A 247 -24.31 -1.42 -12.84
CA LYS A 247 -24.35 -2.88 -12.86
C LYS A 247 -23.94 -3.52 -11.54
N TYR A 248 -22.86 -3.04 -10.94
CA TYR A 248 -22.15 -3.76 -9.88
C TYR A 248 -22.33 -3.17 -8.49
N ILE A 249 -22.61 -1.86 -8.37
CA ILE A 249 -22.79 -1.23 -7.06
C ILE A 249 -24.22 -1.50 -6.58
N THR A 250 -24.40 -2.66 -5.96
CA THR A 250 -25.64 -3.17 -5.37
C THR A 250 -25.53 -3.24 -3.84
N PRO A 251 -26.66 -3.34 -3.11
CA PRO A 251 -26.63 -3.54 -1.66
C PRO A 251 -25.80 -4.76 -1.21
N GLU A 252 -25.80 -5.84 -1.99
CA GLU A 252 -25.01 -7.03 -1.71
C GLU A 252 -23.51 -6.73 -1.73
N ILE A 253 -23.03 -6.08 -2.80
CA ILE A 253 -21.61 -5.71 -2.97
C ILE A 253 -21.18 -4.62 -1.98
N ILE A 254 -22.04 -3.62 -1.71
CA ILE A 254 -21.78 -2.58 -0.69
C ILE A 254 -21.52 -3.22 0.68
N ASN A 255 -22.27 -4.27 1.00
CA ASN A 255 -22.19 -4.98 2.27
C ASN A 255 -21.27 -6.21 2.21
N ASP A 256 -20.54 -6.42 1.12
CA ASP A 256 -19.56 -7.50 0.98
C ASP A 256 -18.18 -7.05 1.48
N GLY A 257 -17.42 -7.96 2.10
CA GLY A 257 -16.11 -7.65 2.69
C GLY A 257 -15.02 -7.28 1.68
N ILE A 258 -15.13 -7.74 0.43
CA ILE A 258 -14.20 -7.46 -0.67
C ILE A 258 -14.83 -6.45 -1.64
N GLY A 259 -16.11 -6.63 -1.98
CA GLY A 259 -16.85 -5.74 -2.87
C GLY A 259 -16.84 -4.28 -2.41
N ASN A 260 -16.89 -4.03 -1.09
CA ASN A 260 -16.80 -2.65 -0.57
C ASN A 260 -15.44 -1.99 -0.85
N HIS A 261 -14.35 -2.75 -0.96
CA HIS A 261 -13.03 -2.20 -1.31
C HIS A 261 -13.01 -1.76 -2.78
N VAL A 262 -13.59 -2.56 -3.67
CA VAL A 262 -13.77 -2.19 -5.08
C VAL A 262 -14.57 -0.90 -5.23
N ILE A 263 -15.63 -0.72 -4.43
CA ILE A 263 -16.43 0.52 -4.42
C ILE A 263 -15.61 1.72 -3.96
N GLN A 264 -14.68 1.56 -3.01
CA GLN A 264 -13.80 2.65 -2.58
C GLN A 264 -12.91 3.13 -3.74
N ILE A 265 -12.32 2.20 -4.49
CA ILE A 265 -11.52 2.53 -5.68
C ILE A 265 -12.38 3.23 -6.74
N PHE A 266 -13.63 2.77 -6.93
CA PHE A 266 -14.59 3.45 -7.80
C PHE A 266 -14.85 4.91 -7.39
N ILE A 267 -15.11 5.17 -6.10
CA ILE A 267 -15.40 6.51 -5.58
C ILE A 267 -14.20 7.46 -5.75
N GLU A 268 -12.98 6.94 -5.56
CA GLU A 268 -11.76 7.71 -5.79
C GLU A 268 -11.58 8.09 -7.26
N LYS A 269 -11.91 7.17 -8.18
CA LYS A 269 -11.71 7.35 -9.61
C LYS A 269 -12.82 8.16 -10.29
N SER A 270 -14.08 7.94 -9.94
CA SER A 270 -15.23 8.54 -10.63
C SER A 270 -15.51 9.97 -10.14
N GLU A 271 -15.93 10.85 -11.05
CA GLU A 271 -16.46 12.17 -10.72
C GLU A 271 -17.98 12.14 -10.46
N GLU A 272 -18.70 11.17 -11.02
CA GLU A 272 -20.16 11.00 -10.87
C GLU A 272 -20.50 10.01 -9.75
N ILE A 273 -20.34 10.43 -8.49
CA ILE A 273 -20.50 9.53 -7.32
C ILE A 273 -21.83 9.71 -6.55
N LYS A 274 -22.68 10.68 -6.92
CA LYS A 274 -23.88 11.03 -6.15
C LYS A 274 -24.83 9.85 -5.96
N GLU A 275 -25.21 9.17 -7.04
CA GLU A 275 -26.12 8.02 -6.98
C GLU A 275 -25.52 6.85 -6.17
N VAL A 276 -24.20 6.66 -6.24
CA VAL A 276 -23.48 5.64 -5.48
C VAL A 276 -23.53 5.95 -3.98
N ILE A 277 -23.28 7.21 -3.60
CA ILE A 277 -23.39 7.65 -2.21
C ILE A 277 -24.83 7.46 -1.72
N GLU A 278 -25.84 7.78 -2.52
CA GLU A 278 -27.24 7.57 -2.14
C GLU A 278 -27.56 6.09 -1.89
N LYS A 279 -27.01 5.16 -2.69
CA LYS A 279 -27.12 3.71 -2.45
C LYS A 279 -26.43 3.32 -1.13
N ILE A 280 -25.19 3.77 -0.91
CA ILE A 280 -24.44 3.52 0.33
C ILE A 280 -25.20 4.04 1.55
N MET A 281 -25.81 5.22 1.45
CA MET A 281 -26.58 5.83 2.54
C MET A 281 -27.86 5.07 2.90
N LYS A 282 -28.40 4.24 2.00
CA LYS A 282 -29.51 3.32 2.33
C LYS A 282 -29.04 2.12 3.16
N GLU A 283 -27.78 1.73 2.99
CA GLU A 283 -27.16 0.58 3.65
C GLU A 283 -26.31 0.97 4.88
N ILE A 284 -26.27 2.26 5.24
CA ILE A 284 -25.35 2.82 6.25
C ILE A 284 -25.42 2.11 7.62
N ASP A 285 -26.61 1.63 7.99
CA ASP A 285 -26.80 0.89 9.24
C ASP A 285 -26.10 -0.47 9.24
N ILE A 286 -26.19 -1.18 8.10
CA ILE A 286 -25.53 -2.47 7.91
C ILE A 286 -24.01 -2.25 7.83
N ILE A 287 -23.56 -1.26 7.07
CA ILE A 287 -22.15 -0.86 6.95
C ILE A 287 -21.53 -0.59 8.33
N ILE A 288 -22.21 0.21 9.17
CA ILE A 288 -21.75 0.50 10.55
C ILE A 288 -21.73 -0.77 11.40
N SER A 289 -22.77 -1.62 11.30
CA SER A 289 -22.83 -2.87 12.07
C SER A 289 -21.69 -3.85 11.69
N LYS A 290 -21.31 -3.86 10.41
CA LYS A 290 -20.20 -4.66 9.85
C LYS A 290 -18.82 -3.98 10.02
N LYS A 291 -18.77 -2.77 10.55
CA LYS A 291 -17.55 -1.96 10.73
C LYS A 291 -16.82 -1.62 9.42
N TYR A 292 -17.54 -1.44 8.33
CA TYR A 292 -16.95 -0.96 7.07
C TYR A 292 -16.73 0.55 7.10
N PHE A 293 -16.04 1.03 8.14
CA PHE A 293 -15.78 2.45 8.37
C PHE A 293 -14.90 3.06 7.27
N MET A 294 -14.00 2.29 6.66
CA MET A 294 -13.17 2.78 5.56
C MET A 294 -13.99 3.19 4.34
N LEU A 295 -15.10 2.50 4.06
CA LEU A 295 -16.05 2.94 3.02
C LEU A 295 -16.68 4.29 3.37
N ILE A 296 -17.06 4.51 4.63
CA ILE A 296 -17.60 5.80 5.11
C ILE A 296 -16.54 6.90 5.01
N VAL A 297 -15.31 6.62 5.44
CA VAL A 297 -14.16 7.52 5.32
C VAL A 297 -13.97 7.93 3.86
N ASN A 298 -13.99 6.97 2.94
CA ASN A 298 -13.81 7.22 1.51
C ASN A 298 -14.92 8.12 0.93
N VAL A 299 -16.19 7.83 1.27
CA VAL A 299 -17.33 8.67 0.92
C VAL A 299 -17.16 10.10 1.45
N MET A 300 -16.78 10.26 2.72
CA MET A 300 -16.63 11.58 3.34
C MET A 300 -15.46 12.39 2.75
N LYS A 301 -14.35 11.74 2.37
CA LYS A 301 -13.22 12.38 1.70
C LYS A 301 -13.59 12.87 0.29
N ASN A 302 -14.42 12.12 -0.42
CA ASN A 302 -14.81 12.40 -1.80
C ASN A 302 -16.13 13.15 -1.95
N ILE A 303 -16.85 13.45 -0.86
CA ILE A 303 -18.20 14.04 -0.89
C ILE A 303 -18.29 15.34 -1.72
N ARG A 304 -17.19 16.11 -1.77
CA ARG A 304 -17.11 17.37 -2.54
C ARG A 304 -17.33 17.19 -4.05
N LYS A 305 -17.11 15.99 -4.60
CA LYS A 305 -17.37 15.68 -6.01
C LYS A 305 -18.86 15.82 -6.39
N ILE A 306 -19.76 15.83 -5.41
CA ILE A 306 -21.18 16.13 -5.63
C ILE A 306 -21.37 17.57 -6.15
N GLY A 307 -20.47 18.50 -5.83
CA GLY A 307 -20.52 19.89 -6.30
C GLY A 307 -21.65 20.73 -5.68
N ASN A 308 -22.28 20.25 -4.60
CA ASN A 308 -23.36 20.94 -3.91
C ASN A 308 -23.15 20.90 -2.39
N LYS A 309 -22.65 22.01 -1.85
CA LYS A 309 -22.38 22.22 -0.42
C LYS A 309 -23.55 21.82 0.50
N LYS A 310 -24.80 22.12 0.12
CA LYS A 310 -25.97 21.83 0.95
C LYS A 310 -26.22 20.33 1.03
N GLU A 311 -26.05 19.61 -0.08
CA GLU A 311 -26.19 18.17 -0.12
C GLU A 311 -25.03 17.48 0.59
N GLU A 312 -23.79 17.93 0.37
CA GLU A 312 -22.61 17.49 1.12
C GLU A 312 -22.86 17.59 2.63
N ASP A 313 -23.36 18.75 3.08
CA ASP A 313 -23.58 19.00 4.49
C ASP A 313 -24.67 18.10 5.08
N GLU A 314 -25.72 17.82 4.30
CA GLU A 314 -26.78 16.89 4.68
C GLU A 314 -26.28 15.43 4.75
N PHE A 315 -25.44 14.99 3.81
CA PHE A 315 -24.85 13.65 3.85
C PHE A 315 -23.97 13.46 5.09
N ILE A 316 -23.07 14.41 5.38
CA ILE A 316 -22.21 14.38 6.57
C ILE A 316 -23.05 14.32 7.85
N LYS A 317 -24.09 15.15 7.93
CA LYS A 317 -25.02 15.18 9.07
C LYS A 317 -25.74 13.85 9.24
N ARG A 318 -26.22 13.24 8.15
CA ARG A 318 -26.86 11.92 8.18
C ARG A 318 -25.88 10.85 8.68
N ILE A 319 -24.67 10.79 8.13
CA ILE A 319 -23.62 9.83 8.57
C ILE A 319 -23.38 9.97 10.08
N LYS A 320 -23.16 11.19 10.57
CA LYS A 320 -22.99 11.46 12.00
C LYS A 320 -24.18 10.93 12.82
N ASN A 321 -25.40 11.25 12.41
CA ASN A 321 -26.61 10.78 13.11
C ASN A 321 -26.72 9.25 13.14
N HIS A 322 -26.30 8.54 12.08
CA HIS A 322 -26.29 7.08 12.05
C HIS A 322 -25.21 6.46 12.96
N LEU A 323 -24.10 7.17 13.18
CA LEU A 323 -23.00 6.70 14.04
C LEU A 323 -23.35 6.83 15.53
N CYS A 324 -23.78 8.01 15.97
CA CYS A 324 -24.01 8.29 17.40
C CYS A 324 -25.49 8.33 17.81
N GLY A 325 -26.43 8.30 16.87
CA GLY A 325 -27.86 8.43 17.17
C GLY A 325 -28.18 9.79 17.80
N ARG A 326 -28.62 9.78 19.06
CA ARG A 326 -28.84 10.98 19.88
C ARG A 326 -27.75 11.22 20.91
N GLY A 327 -26.72 10.37 20.94
CA GLY A 327 -25.61 10.44 21.89
C GLY A 327 -24.47 11.32 21.40
N ASN A 328 -23.46 11.47 22.26
CA ASN A 328 -22.21 12.14 21.93
C ASN A 328 -21.33 11.21 21.08
N ILE A 329 -20.86 11.70 19.93
CA ILE A 329 -20.07 10.91 18.97
C ILE A 329 -18.72 10.43 19.54
N PHE A 330 -18.22 11.02 20.62
CA PHE A 330 -16.99 10.59 21.29
C PHE A 330 -17.23 9.61 22.46
N GLU A 331 -18.47 9.49 22.95
CA GLU A 331 -18.81 8.61 24.09
C GLU A 331 -19.39 7.29 23.63
N GLU A 332 -20.31 7.36 22.69
CA GLU A 332 -21.17 6.25 22.32
C GLU A 332 -21.31 6.19 20.82
N GLY A 333 -21.39 4.98 20.31
CA GLY A 333 -22.12 4.75 19.08
C GLY A 333 -23.21 3.77 19.38
N ARG A 334 -24.03 3.48 18.39
CA ARG A 334 -25.29 2.77 18.58
C ARG A 334 -25.17 1.53 19.45
N LYS A 335 -25.71 1.54 20.67
CA LYS A 335 -25.64 0.46 21.69
C LYS A 335 -25.59 -0.98 21.15
N GLU A 336 -26.34 -1.27 20.10
CA GLU A 336 -26.31 -2.53 19.33
C GLU A 336 -24.89 -2.96 18.90
N TRP A 337 -24.05 -2.02 18.42
CA TRP A 337 -22.67 -2.25 17.97
C TRP A 337 -21.65 -2.44 19.12
N MET A 338 -21.99 -2.02 20.35
CA MET A 338 -21.12 -2.05 21.54
C MET A 338 -21.39 -3.30 22.37
N LYS A 339 -22.46 -4.04 22.04
CA LYS A 339 -22.87 -5.22 22.79
C LYS A 339 -21.75 -6.25 22.78
N GLY A 340 -21.22 -6.56 23.97
CA GLY A 340 -20.13 -7.52 24.15
C GLY A 340 -18.72 -6.98 23.86
N LYS A 341 -18.55 -5.67 23.63
CA LYS A 341 -17.23 -5.06 23.40
C LYS A 341 -16.67 -4.40 24.66
N ARG A 342 -15.35 -4.47 24.77
CA ARG A 342 -14.56 -3.84 25.84
C ARG A 342 -14.08 -2.44 25.48
N GLU A 343 -13.96 -2.10 24.20
CA GLU A 343 -13.33 -0.86 23.74
C GLU A 343 -14.11 -0.22 22.57
N PHE A 344 -14.20 1.12 22.61
CA PHE A 344 -14.93 1.95 21.65
C PHE A 344 -14.03 2.59 20.59
N ILE A 345 -12.77 2.88 20.95
CA ILE A 345 -11.85 3.65 20.11
C ILE A 345 -11.25 2.71 19.07
N GLU A 346 -11.75 2.79 17.84
CA GLU A 346 -11.33 1.95 16.73
C GLU A 346 -10.78 2.82 15.59
N TYR A 347 -9.72 2.34 14.93
CA TYR A 347 -9.00 3.04 13.85
C TYR A 347 -9.92 3.70 12.80
N GLY A 348 -10.81 2.92 12.18
CA GLY A 348 -11.71 3.43 11.14
C GLY A 348 -12.71 4.47 11.67
N TYR A 349 -13.14 4.36 12.93
CA TYR A 349 -14.02 5.34 13.56
C TYR A 349 -13.26 6.64 13.90
N CYS A 350 -12.02 6.53 14.40
CA CYS A 350 -11.16 7.69 14.64
C CYS A 350 -10.92 8.51 13.36
N MET A 351 -10.71 7.86 12.21
CA MET A 351 -10.62 8.58 10.93
C MET A 351 -11.88 9.36 10.59
N ILE A 352 -13.06 8.81 10.87
CA ILE A 352 -14.32 9.52 10.67
C ILE A 352 -14.37 10.75 11.59
N LEU A 353 -13.97 10.62 12.86
CA LEU A 353 -13.89 11.73 13.79
C LEU A 353 -12.94 12.82 13.30
N GLU A 354 -11.76 12.47 12.81
CA GLU A 354 -10.79 13.43 12.25
C GLU A 354 -11.39 14.22 11.08
N ILE A 355 -12.06 13.56 10.13
CA ILE A 355 -12.72 14.24 9.01
C ILE A 355 -13.84 15.16 9.52
N LEU A 356 -14.64 14.70 10.48
CA LEU A 356 -15.68 15.52 11.09
C LEU A 356 -15.08 16.73 11.82
N ILE A 357 -13.97 16.58 12.52
CA ILE A 357 -13.28 17.69 13.19
C ILE A 357 -12.83 18.72 12.15
N GLU A 358 -12.24 18.30 11.03
CA GLU A 358 -11.84 19.22 9.95
C GLU A 358 -13.04 19.98 9.35
N GLN A 359 -14.15 19.28 9.12
CA GLN A 359 -15.31 19.81 8.40
C GLN A 359 -16.36 20.51 9.29
N ARG A 360 -16.36 20.22 10.60
CA ARG A 360 -17.38 20.63 11.60
C ARG A 360 -16.77 21.09 12.92
N LYS A 361 -15.57 21.70 12.87
CA LYS A 361 -14.77 22.19 14.00
C LYS A 361 -15.57 22.59 15.24
N LYS A 362 -16.40 23.64 15.14
CA LYS A 362 -17.15 24.20 16.28
C LYS A 362 -18.11 23.20 16.95
N GLU A 363 -18.79 22.39 16.14
CA GLU A 363 -19.74 21.39 16.64
C GLU A 363 -19.00 20.23 17.32
N MET A 364 -17.91 19.77 16.70
CA MET A 364 -17.09 18.68 17.23
C MET A 364 -16.36 19.07 18.52
N MET A 365 -15.80 20.29 18.61
CA MET A 365 -15.18 20.75 19.86
C MET A 365 -16.19 20.82 20.99
N LYS A 366 -17.39 21.34 20.71
CA LYS A 366 -18.46 21.40 21.71
C LYS A 366 -18.82 20.02 22.26
N GLU A 367 -18.89 19.00 21.41
CA GLU A 367 -19.16 17.62 21.86
C GLU A 367 -17.97 17.01 22.60
N PHE A 368 -16.75 17.26 22.14
CA PHE A 368 -15.55 16.75 22.80
C PHE A 368 -15.39 17.32 24.22
N TYR A 369 -15.63 18.62 24.43
CA TYR A 369 -15.52 19.23 25.75
C TYR A 369 -16.70 18.95 26.69
N GLN A 370 -17.73 18.22 26.23
CA GLN A 370 -18.78 17.68 27.11
C GLN A 370 -18.39 16.34 27.74
N LEU A 371 -17.29 15.75 27.27
CA LEU A 371 -16.77 14.49 27.81
C LEU A 371 -16.31 14.64 29.25
N LYS A 372 -16.46 13.56 30.01
CA LYS A 372 -15.83 13.42 31.33
C LYS A 372 -14.31 13.32 31.17
N GLU A 373 -13.56 13.82 32.15
CA GLU A 373 -12.09 13.79 32.16
C GLU A 373 -11.51 12.39 31.93
N GLN A 374 -12.09 11.37 32.55
CA GLN A 374 -11.68 9.97 32.34
C GLN A 374 -11.77 9.57 30.87
N ARG A 375 -12.83 10.00 30.17
CA ARG A 375 -13.03 9.66 28.77
C ARG A 375 -12.04 10.39 27.87
N ILE A 376 -11.73 11.64 28.18
CA ILE A 376 -10.67 12.38 27.48
C ILE A 376 -9.32 11.68 27.68
N GLU A 377 -9.00 11.27 28.90
CA GLU A 377 -7.77 10.53 29.20
C GLU A 377 -7.68 9.19 28.45
N GLU A 378 -8.79 8.45 28.32
CA GLU A 378 -8.86 7.24 27.49
C GLU A 378 -8.48 7.53 26.04
N TYR A 379 -8.99 8.62 25.46
CA TYR A 379 -8.59 9.05 24.11
C TYR A 379 -7.11 9.38 24.02
N ILE A 380 -6.60 10.20 24.94
CA ILE A 380 -5.22 10.67 24.93
C ILE A 380 -4.22 9.51 24.97
N ASN A 381 -4.49 8.50 25.81
CA ASN A 381 -3.58 7.38 26.01
C ASN A 381 -3.76 6.25 24.98
N HIS A 382 -4.84 6.26 24.19
CA HIS A 382 -5.11 5.26 23.19
C HIS A 382 -4.37 5.53 21.87
N LYS A 383 -3.84 4.47 21.23
CA LYS A 383 -3.06 4.55 19.98
C LYS A 383 -3.76 5.34 18.87
N GLU A 384 -5.03 5.05 18.63
CA GLU A 384 -5.83 5.75 17.61
C GLU A 384 -6.57 6.97 18.18
N GLY A 385 -6.71 7.05 19.50
CA GLY A 385 -7.46 8.13 20.15
C GLY A 385 -6.62 9.41 20.24
N SER A 386 -5.31 9.28 20.43
CA SER A 386 -4.38 10.40 20.53
C SER A 386 -4.38 11.25 19.27
N HIS A 387 -4.46 10.62 18.08
CA HIS A 387 -4.58 11.32 16.80
C HIS A 387 -5.83 12.21 16.71
N VAL A 388 -6.95 11.75 17.25
CA VAL A 388 -8.19 12.54 17.34
C VAL A 388 -7.99 13.75 18.26
N VAL A 389 -7.33 13.57 19.40
CA VAL A 389 -7.06 14.67 20.35
C VAL A 389 -6.06 15.67 19.78
N GLU A 390 -5.00 15.22 19.12
CA GLU A 390 -4.08 16.10 18.41
C GLU A 390 -4.78 16.92 17.33
N LYS A 391 -5.75 16.32 16.62
CA LYS A 391 -6.57 17.00 15.63
C LYS A 391 -7.48 18.06 16.25
N ILE A 392 -8.00 17.79 17.44
CA ILE A 392 -8.73 18.78 18.25
C ILE A 392 -7.82 19.95 18.62
N ILE A 393 -6.63 19.67 19.15
CA ILE A 393 -5.62 20.67 19.53
C ILE A 393 -5.20 21.54 18.33
N GLU A 394 -5.17 20.99 17.11
CA GLU A 394 -4.85 21.74 15.89
C GLU A 394 -5.80 22.93 15.66
N TYR A 395 -7.08 22.78 16.02
CA TYR A 395 -8.13 23.77 15.78
C TYR A 395 -8.68 24.46 17.02
N ASN A 396 -8.25 24.03 18.21
CA ASN A 396 -8.60 24.69 19.46
C ASN A 396 -8.12 26.16 19.49
N THR A 397 -8.86 27.00 20.19
CA THR A 397 -8.34 28.29 20.66
C THR A 397 -7.39 28.10 21.85
N ASN A 398 -6.70 29.17 22.25
CA ASN A 398 -5.87 29.16 23.45
C ASN A 398 -6.69 28.84 24.71
N GLU A 399 -7.92 29.35 24.79
CA GLU A 399 -8.85 29.09 25.90
C GLU A 399 -9.28 27.63 25.94
N GLU A 400 -9.59 27.03 24.78
CA GLU A 400 -9.94 25.61 24.67
C GLU A 400 -8.74 24.72 25.03
N ASN A 401 -7.52 25.07 24.60
CA ASN A 401 -6.31 24.36 25.02
C ASN A 401 -6.06 24.48 26.52
N ASN A 402 -6.24 25.67 27.11
CA ASN A 402 -6.14 25.84 28.56
C ASN A 402 -7.23 25.04 29.31
N GLN A 403 -8.45 24.95 28.77
CA GLN A 403 -9.50 24.09 29.32
C GLN A 403 -9.08 22.63 29.29
N LEU A 404 -8.52 22.14 28.18
CA LEU A 404 -8.02 20.77 28.06
C LEU A 404 -6.92 20.49 29.11
N ILE A 405 -5.98 21.43 29.31
CA ILE A 405 -4.95 21.34 30.34
C ILE A 405 -5.56 21.20 31.73
N GLU A 406 -6.56 22.02 32.09
CA GLU A 406 -7.22 21.92 33.39
C GLU A 406 -7.96 20.58 33.57
N MET A 407 -8.60 20.06 32.50
CA MET A 407 -9.30 18.76 32.56
C MET A 407 -8.38 17.56 32.80
N ILE A 408 -7.10 17.67 32.46
CA ILE A 408 -6.10 16.59 32.66
C ILE A 408 -5.10 16.93 33.78
N ARG A 409 -5.33 18.01 34.52
CA ARG A 409 -4.42 18.47 35.57
C ARG A 409 -4.24 17.40 36.65
N GLY A 410 -3.00 17.26 37.12
CA GLY A 410 -2.56 16.22 38.04
C GLY A 410 -2.29 14.87 37.36
N LYS A 411 -2.54 14.75 36.05
CA LYS A 411 -2.28 13.56 35.24
C LYS A 411 -1.35 13.83 34.05
N ILE A 412 -1.00 15.09 33.78
CA ILE A 412 -0.15 15.50 32.65
C ILE A 412 1.17 14.73 32.65
N TRP A 413 1.81 14.58 33.81
CA TRP A 413 3.07 13.84 33.90
C TRP A 413 2.89 12.35 33.55
N ARG A 414 1.83 11.70 34.04
CA ARG A 414 1.54 10.28 33.74
C ARG A 414 1.22 10.08 32.26
N ILE A 415 0.42 10.96 31.70
CA ILE A 415 0.08 10.98 30.28
C ILE A 415 1.36 11.16 29.44
N SER A 416 2.29 12.01 29.89
CA SER A 416 3.56 12.26 29.19
C SER A 416 4.47 11.02 29.16
N MET A 417 4.30 10.08 30.08
CA MET A 417 5.02 8.80 30.09
C MET A 417 4.37 7.73 29.20
N ASN A 418 3.14 7.96 28.72
CA ASN A 418 2.50 7.06 27.77
C ASN A 418 3.03 7.33 26.35
N LYS A 419 3.35 6.27 25.60
CA LYS A 419 3.83 6.37 24.21
C LYS A 419 2.93 7.23 23.29
N ASN A 420 1.62 7.21 23.49
CA ASN A 420 0.66 7.98 22.69
C ASN A 420 0.34 9.32 23.34
N GLY A 421 0.20 9.33 24.67
CA GLY A 421 -0.10 10.55 25.44
C GLY A 421 1.01 11.60 25.35
N SER A 422 2.28 11.20 25.25
CA SER A 422 3.42 12.10 25.10
C SER A 422 3.29 13.02 23.89
N PHE A 423 2.89 12.49 22.73
CA PHE A 423 2.65 13.29 21.52
C PHE A 423 1.52 14.32 21.72
N VAL A 424 0.46 13.94 22.44
CA VAL A 424 -0.63 14.86 22.77
C VAL A 424 -0.15 16.00 23.68
N ILE A 425 0.62 15.69 24.73
CA ILE A 425 1.16 16.72 25.65
C ILE A 425 2.15 17.63 24.92
N GLU A 426 3.00 17.09 24.06
CA GLU A 426 3.91 17.89 23.23
C GLU A 426 3.11 18.85 22.32
N LYS A 427 2.10 18.34 21.61
CA LYS A 427 1.24 19.15 20.75
C LYS A 427 0.52 20.23 21.54
N LEU A 428 -0.03 19.88 22.69
CA LEU A 428 -0.73 20.79 23.59
C LEU A 428 0.22 21.86 24.11
N PHE A 429 1.44 21.50 24.48
CA PHE A 429 2.48 22.44 24.89
C PHE A 429 2.79 23.43 23.76
N ILE A 430 3.03 22.96 22.53
CA ILE A 430 3.32 23.83 21.38
C ILE A 430 2.17 24.81 21.10
N LYS A 431 0.92 24.34 21.19
CA LYS A 431 -0.29 25.08 20.80
C LYS A 431 -0.96 25.88 21.92
N SER A 432 -0.46 25.80 23.15
CA SER A 432 -1.03 26.52 24.29
C SER A 432 -0.45 27.91 24.48
N SER A 433 -1.22 28.73 25.20
CA SER A 433 -0.77 30.01 25.72
C SER A 433 0.43 29.86 26.68
N ILE A 434 1.10 30.97 27.01
CA ILE A 434 2.20 30.96 28.00
C ILE A 434 1.72 30.41 29.35
N ASP A 435 0.52 30.80 29.79
CA ASP A 435 -0.10 30.30 31.02
C ASP A 435 -0.27 28.76 31.00
N GLY A 436 -0.82 28.22 29.91
CA GLY A 436 -0.96 26.78 29.73
C GLY A 436 0.39 26.04 29.74
N LYS A 437 1.40 26.61 29.08
CA LYS A 437 2.77 26.06 29.08
C LYS A 437 3.37 26.01 30.49
N LEU A 438 3.18 27.08 31.27
CA LEU A 438 3.66 27.14 32.65
C LEU A 438 2.99 26.06 33.51
N LYS A 439 1.68 25.85 33.38
CA LYS A 439 0.97 24.78 34.10
C LYS A 439 1.51 23.38 33.78
N ILE A 440 1.77 23.11 32.51
CA ILE A 440 2.40 21.84 32.08
C ILE A 440 3.79 21.70 32.72
N ILE A 441 4.64 22.74 32.63
CA ILE A 441 6.00 22.73 33.20
C ILE A 441 5.97 22.54 34.71
N GLU A 442 5.09 23.26 35.41
CA GLU A 442 4.93 23.17 36.87
C GLU A 442 4.61 21.74 37.31
N GLU A 443 3.69 21.07 36.61
CA GLU A 443 3.34 19.69 36.93
C GLU A 443 4.48 18.71 36.63
N MET A 444 5.16 18.87 35.48
CA MET A 444 6.32 18.04 35.12
C MET A 444 7.45 18.18 36.14
N ASN A 445 7.79 19.42 36.54
CA ASN A 445 8.83 19.70 37.52
C ASN A 445 8.49 19.12 38.90
N SER A 446 7.22 19.21 39.31
CA SER A 446 6.76 18.68 40.60
C SER A 446 6.85 17.16 40.69
N ASN A 447 6.95 16.45 39.55
CA ASN A 447 7.02 14.99 39.48
C ASN A 447 8.33 14.49 38.83
N TYR A 448 9.36 15.34 38.75
CA TYR A 448 10.60 15.05 38.02
C TYR A 448 11.29 13.76 38.51
N GLU A 449 11.40 13.56 39.83
CA GLU A 449 12.05 12.38 40.42
C GLU A 449 11.36 11.06 40.00
N GLU A 450 10.03 11.04 39.92
CA GLU A 450 9.26 9.86 39.48
C GLU A 450 9.42 9.62 37.97
N ILE A 451 9.40 10.69 37.17
CA ILE A 451 9.62 10.63 35.71
C ILE A 451 11.01 10.05 35.41
N GLU A 452 12.04 10.56 36.09
CA GLU A 452 13.42 10.10 35.94
C GLU A 452 13.56 8.62 36.30
N LYS A 453 12.97 8.19 37.42
CA LYS A 453 13.00 6.80 37.87
C LYS A 453 12.39 5.84 36.84
N ILE A 454 11.18 6.13 36.34
CA ILE A 454 10.51 5.29 35.34
C ILE A 454 11.33 5.22 34.04
N SER A 455 11.90 6.35 33.61
CA SER A 455 12.73 6.43 32.40
C SER A 455 14.02 5.61 32.47
N LEU A 456 14.51 5.33 33.69
CA LEU A 456 15.70 4.51 33.93
C LEU A 456 15.35 3.01 34.04
N GLU A 457 14.11 2.66 34.43
CA GLU A 457 13.64 1.27 34.51
C GLU A 457 13.26 0.69 33.13
N GLU A 458 12.96 1.54 32.14
CA GLU A 458 12.63 1.15 30.76
C GLU A 458 13.83 1.08 29.79
N LYS A 459 15.04 1.45 30.25
CA LYS A 459 16.31 1.29 29.52
C LYS A 459 17.01 0.00 29.90
#